data_AF-A0A965PL12-F1
#
_entry.id   AF-A0A965PL12-F1
#
_cell.length_a   1.000
_cell.length_b   1.000
_cell.length_c   1.000
_cell.angle_alpha   90.00
_cell.angle_beta   90.00
_cell.angle_gamma   90.00
#
_symmetry.space_group_name_H-M   'P 1'
#
loop_
_entity.id
_entity.type
_entity.pdbx_description
1 polymer ?
#
loop_
_entity_poly.entity_id
_entity_poly.type
_entity_poly.pdbx_seq_one_letter_code
_entity_poly.pdbx_strand_id
1 'polypeptide(L)'
;MHQSFAATPAELEQYGADLTIWQQIAVLRAWAPLISFAQLWAQEADPYRKALLLSQACEWLAAKTNTKVDDQLVKLLAEAIRTPQGEQLVRFLLLLVEALR
;
A
#
# COMPACT_ATOMS: atom_id res chain seq x y z
N MET A 1 1.82 38.49 8.61
CA MET A 1 1.62 38.44 7.14
C MET A 1 2.48 37.31 6.59
N HIS A 2 1.91 36.13 6.37
CA HIS A 2 2.56 35.08 5.58
C HIS A 2 1.85 35.06 4.23
N GLN A 3 2.55 35.48 3.17
CA GLN A 3 2.04 35.44 1.80
C GLN A 3 2.20 33.99 1.28
N SER A 4 1.07 33.31 1.09
CA SER A 4 1.01 32.03 0.40
C SER A 4 1.26 32.27 -1.09
N PHE A 5 2.48 32.01 -1.55
CA PHE A 5 2.73 31.88 -2.98
C PHE A 5 2.31 30.49 -3.43
N ALA A 6 1.44 30.46 -4.44
CA ALA A 6 1.00 29.32 -5.27
C ALA A 6 -0.16 28.44 -4.75
N ALA A 7 -1.37 28.97 -4.79
CA ALA A 7 -2.57 28.27 -5.26
C ALA A 7 -3.66 29.31 -5.58
N THR A 8 -4.34 29.17 -6.72
CA THR A 8 -5.54 29.97 -7.00
C THR A 8 -6.69 29.55 -6.08
N PRO A 9 -7.65 30.42 -5.75
CA PRO A 9 -8.77 30.07 -4.86
C PRO A 9 -9.53 28.81 -5.31
N ALA A 10 -9.64 28.60 -6.62
CA ALA A 10 -10.28 27.43 -7.21
C ALA A 10 -9.49 26.12 -7.01
N GLU A 11 -8.15 26.18 -6.99
CA GLU A 11 -7.29 25.00 -6.72
C GLU A 11 -7.36 24.58 -5.24
N LEU A 12 -7.57 25.52 -4.33
CA LEU A 12 -7.78 25.24 -2.90
C LEU A 12 -9.17 24.64 -2.63
N GLU A 13 -10.21 25.09 -3.33
CA GLU A 13 -11.54 24.46 -3.24
C GLU A 13 -11.58 23.04 -3.83
N GLN A 14 -10.79 22.80 -4.89
CA GLN A 14 -10.82 21.53 -5.62
C GLN A 14 -9.84 20.49 -5.07
N TYR A 15 -8.70 20.90 -4.50
CA TYR A 15 -7.62 20.01 -4.03
C TYR A 15 -7.10 20.35 -2.62
N GLY A 16 -7.56 21.43 -2.01
CA GLY A 16 -7.08 21.90 -0.72
C GLY A 16 -7.60 21.04 0.42
N ALA A 17 -6.86 20.01 0.78
CA ALA A 17 -6.86 19.56 2.16
C ALA A 17 -6.29 20.74 2.98
N ASP A 18 -7.15 21.46 3.70
CA ASP A 18 -6.85 22.61 4.58
C ASP A 18 -6.01 22.16 5.81
N LEU A 19 -4.94 21.40 5.55
CA LEU A 19 -4.10 20.78 6.54
C LEU A 19 -2.99 21.77 6.89
N THR A 20 -2.99 22.20 8.14
CA THR A 20 -1.85 22.87 8.76
C THR A 20 -0.57 22.02 8.58
N ILE A 21 0.60 22.67 8.62
CA ILE A 21 1.90 21.99 8.51
C ILE A 21 2.00 20.79 9.48
N TRP A 22 1.46 20.94 10.69
CA TRP A 22 1.42 19.86 11.68
C TRP A 22 0.53 18.69 11.28
N GLN A 23 -0.63 18.96 10.66
CA GLN A 23 -1.50 17.92 10.13
C GLN A 23 -0.88 17.22 8.92
N GLN A 24 -0.16 17.94 8.06
CA GLN A 24 0.60 17.33 6.95
C GLN A 24 1.69 16.38 7.47
N ILE A 25 2.45 16.81 8.48
CA ILE A 25 3.45 15.96 9.14
C ILE A 25 2.79 14.73 9.78
N ALA A 26 1.63 14.90 10.42
CA ALA A 26 0.87 13.80 11.00
C ALA A 26 0.40 12.79 9.94
N VAL A 27 -0.08 13.26 8.79
CA VAL A 27 -0.44 12.41 7.64
C VAL A 27 0.79 11.66 7.13
N LEU A 28 1.90 12.35 6.87
CA LEU A 28 3.15 11.70 6.42
C LEU A 28 3.60 10.62 7.42
N ARG A 29 3.53 10.90 8.71
CA ARG A 29 3.86 9.91 9.76
C ARG A 29 2.90 8.72 9.75
N ALA A 30 1.61 8.94 9.51
CA ALA A 30 0.62 7.87 9.45
C ALA A 30 0.86 6.92 8.27
N TRP A 31 1.38 7.44 7.15
CA TRP A 31 1.66 6.69 5.92
C TRP A 31 3.10 6.23 5.76
N ALA A 32 4.02 6.69 6.62
CA ALA A 32 5.43 6.30 6.63
C ALA A 32 5.69 4.78 6.58
N PRO A 33 4.87 3.90 7.21
CA PRO A 33 5.06 2.45 7.10
C PRO A 33 5.07 1.90 5.66
N LEU A 34 4.38 2.56 4.70
CA LEU A 34 4.42 2.16 3.29
C LEU A 34 5.84 2.23 2.70
N ILE A 35 6.65 3.18 3.13
CA ILE A 35 8.04 3.31 2.69
C ILE A 35 8.84 2.09 3.17
N SER A 36 8.63 1.65 4.41
CA SER A 36 9.27 0.45 4.95
C SER A 36 8.84 -0.81 4.20
N PHE A 37 7.55 -0.97 3.89
CA PHE A 37 7.08 -2.09 3.06
C PHE A 37 7.73 -2.09 1.67
N ALA A 38 7.83 -0.92 1.02
CA ALA A 38 8.49 -0.79 -0.28
C ALA A 38 9.99 -1.11 -0.22
N GLN A 39 10.69 -0.65 0.82
CA GLN A 39 12.10 -0.95 1.02
C GLN A 39 12.35 -2.45 1.23
N LEU A 40 11.57 -3.10 2.10
CA LEU A 40 11.66 -4.54 2.34
C LEU A 40 11.36 -5.32 1.06
N TRP A 41 10.32 -4.94 0.33
CA TRP A 41 9.94 -5.59 -0.93
C TRP A 41 11.01 -5.45 -2.01
N ALA A 42 11.66 -4.29 -2.12
CA ALA A 42 12.71 -4.04 -3.11
C ALA A 42 13.99 -4.84 -2.81
N GLN A 43 14.28 -5.07 -1.52
CA GLN A 43 15.47 -5.82 -1.07
C GLN A 43 15.25 -7.33 -1.04
N GLU A 44 14.01 -7.81 -0.99
CA GLU A 44 13.72 -9.23 -1.02
C GLU A 44 14.07 -9.83 -2.39
N ALA A 45 14.63 -11.03 -2.41
CA ALA A 45 15.01 -11.74 -3.63
C ALA A 45 14.00 -12.82 -3.99
N ASP A 46 13.43 -13.52 -2.99
CA ASP A 46 12.47 -14.60 -3.23
C ASP A 46 11.11 -14.01 -3.65
N PRO A 47 10.61 -14.35 -4.86
CA PRO A 47 9.34 -13.83 -5.34
C PRO A 47 8.14 -14.19 -4.45
N TYR A 48 8.17 -15.35 -3.78
CA TYR A 48 7.09 -15.71 -2.85
C TYR A 48 7.11 -14.81 -1.61
N ARG A 49 8.28 -14.57 -1.02
CA ARG A 49 8.41 -13.60 0.09
C ARG A 49 8.03 -12.18 -0.32
N LYS A 50 8.31 -11.77 -1.56
CA LYS A 50 7.78 -10.50 -2.10
C LYS A 50 6.26 -10.46 -2.08
N ALA A 51 5.60 -11.53 -2.51
CA ALA A 51 4.14 -11.61 -2.47
C ALA A 51 3.59 -11.56 -1.03
N LEU A 52 4.29 -12.18 -0.06
CA LEU A 52 3.93 -12.10 1.36
C LEU A 52 4.12 -10.70 1.96
N LEU A 53 5.15 -9.96 1.56
CA LEU A 53 5.34 -8.57 1.99
C LEU A 53 4.25 -7.66 1.39
N LEU A 54 3.88 -7.90 0.13
CA LEU A 54 2.81 -7.17 -0.53
C LEU A 54 1.45 -7.45 0.13
N SER A 55 1.15 -8.70 0.48
CA SER A 55 -0.12 -9.04 1.15
C SER A 55 -0.22 -8.36 2.52
N GLN A 56 0.87 -8.30 3.29
CA GLN A 56 0.93 -7.56 4.56
C GLN A 56 0.73 -6.05 4.37
N ALA A 57 1.33 -5.46 3.33
CA ALA A 57 1.12 -4.05 3.01
C ALA A 57 -0.34 -3.77 2.65
N CYS A 58 -0.99 -4.67 1.90
CA CYS A 58 -2.40 -4.60 1.57
C CYS A 58 -3.29 -4.74 2.82
N GLU A 59 -3.01 -5.69 3.72
CA GLU A 59 -3.74 -5.82 4.99
C GLU A 59 -3.64 -4.54 5.83
N TRP A 60 -2.44 -3.96 5.92
CA TRP A 60 -2.23 -2.71 6.62
C TRP A 60 -2.99 -1.54 5.97
N LEU A 61 -2.99 -1.48 4.63
CA LEU A 61 -3.69 -0.45 3.86
C LEU A 61 -5.20 -0.56 4.02
N ALA A 62 -5.75 -1.77 3.91
CA ALA A 62 -7.17 -2.04 4.06
C ALA A 62 -7.66 -1.53 5.43
N ALA A 63 -6.92 -1.85 6.51
CA ALA A 63 -7.23 -1.41 7.87
C ALA A 63 -7.24 0.14 8.07
N LYS A 64 -6.80 0.93 7.08
CA LYS A 64 -6.91 2.41 7.08
C LYS A 64 -8.16 2.93 6.37
N THR A 65 -8.88 2.07 5.66
CA THR A 65 -10.12 2.40 4.94
C THR A 65 -11.35 2.14 5.80
N ASN A 66 -12.49 2.73 5.46
CA ASN A 66 -13.75 2.54 6.20
C ASN A 66 -14.62 1.40 5.62
N THR A 67 -14.07 0.57 4.74
CA THR A 67 -14.82 -0.46 4.02
C THR A 67 -14.56 -1.84 4.62
N LYS A 68 -15.47 -2.27 5.51
CA LYS A 68 -15.38 -3.59 6.17
C LYS A 68 -15.30 -4.78 5.21
N VAL A 69 -15.85 -4.64 4.01
CA VAL A 69 -15.84 -5.69 2.98
C VAL A 69 -14.45 -5.84 2.38
N ASP A 70 -13.77 -4.73 2.08
CA ASP A 70 -12.40 -4.73 1.54
C ASP A 70 -11.42 -5.31 2.57
N ASP A 71 -11.58 -4.95 3.85
CA ASP A 71 -10.79 -5.50 4.95
C ASP A 71 -10.90 -7.02 5.06
N GLN A 72 -12.11 -7.57 4.97
CA GLN A 72 -12.34 -9.01 5.04
C GLN A 72 -11.78 -9.73 3.81
N LEU A 73 -11.97 -9.17 2.62
CA LEU A 73 -11.45 -9.76 1.39
C LEU A 73 -9.92 -9.81 1.40
N VAL A 74 -9.25 -8.70 1.75
CA VAL A 74 -7.79 -8.63 1.79
C VAL A 74 -7.22 -9.59 2.84
N LYS A 75 -7.88 -9.71 4.00
CA LYS A 75 -7.48 -10.67 5.03
C LYS A 75 -7.58 -12.12 4.54
N LEU A 76 -8.69 -12.49 3.91
CA LEU A 76 -8.87 -13.84 3.36
C LEU A 76 -7.82 -14.15 2.27
N LEU A 77 -7.52 -13.19 1.40
CA LEU A 77 -6.48 -13.34 0.39
C LEU A 77 -5.09 -13.49 1.01
N ALA A 78 -4.76 -12.70 2.02
CA ALA A 78 -3.48 -12.80 2.73
C ALA A 78 -3.36 -14.14 3.48
N GLU A 79 -4.43 -14.61 4.11
CA GLU A 79 -4.50 -15.94 4.74
C GLU A 79 -4.28 -17.06 3.70
N ALA A 80 -4.94 -16.98 2.54
CA ALA A 80 -4.77 -17.96 1.47
C ALA A 80 -3.33 -18.01 0.93
N ILE A 81 -2.70 -16.85 0.73
CA ILE A 81 -1.31 -16.78 0.22
C ILE A 81 -0.32 -17.39 1.22
N ARG A 82 -0.56 -17.28 2.54
CA ARG A 82 0.32 -17.83 3.59
C ARG A 82 0.30 -19.37 3.66
N THR A 83 -0.62 -20.04 2.95
CA THR A 83 -0.69 -21.50 2.93
C THR A 83 0.35 -22.11 1.98
N PRO A 84 0.73 -23.39 2.16
CA PRO A 84 1.60 -24.10 1.21
C PRO A 84 1.04 -24.13 -0.22
N GLN A 85 -0.29 -24.21 -0.37
CA GLN A 85 -0.96 -24.16 -1.65
C GLN A 85 -0.87 -22.75 -2.26
N GLY A 86 -0.98 -21.71 -1.44
CA GLY A 86 -0.76 -20.32 -1.83
C GLY A 86 0.64 -20.08 -2.37
N GLU A 87 1.67 -20.60 -1.71
CA GLU A 87 3.05 -20.56 -2.21
C GLU A 87 3.19 -21.21 -3.58
N GLN A 88 2.66 -22.42 -3.76
CA GLN A 88 2.72 -23.14 -5.03
C GLN A 88 2.03 -22.36 -6.14
N LEU A 89 0.88 -21.76 -5.85
CA LEU A 89 0.14 -20.93 -6.79
C LEU A 89 0.96 -19.70 -7.22
N VAL A 90 1.55 -18.97 -6.27
CA VAL A 90 2.39 -17.80 -6.57
C VAL A 90 3.57 -18.18 -7.46
N ARG A 91 4.27 -19.27 -7.12
CA ARG A 91 5.40 -19.77 -7.92
C ARG A 91 4.96 -20.18 -9.33
N PHE A 92 3.83 -20.86 -9.45
CA PHE A 92 3.26 -21.25 -10.75
C PHE A 92 2.90 -20.04 -11.61
N LEU A 93 2.24 -19.03 -11.05
CA LEU A 93 1.87 -17.80 -11.77
C LEU A 93 3.11 -17.07 -12.29
N LEU A 94 4.20 -17.03 -11.53
CA LEU A 94 5.46 -16.42 -11.97
C LEU A 94 6.08 -17.17 -13.14
N LEU A 95 6.09 -18.50 -13.11
CA LEU A 95 6.55 -19.32 -14.22
C LEU A 95 5.73 -19.07 -15.50
N LEU A 96 4.40 -18.93 -15.36
CA LEU A 96 3.54 -18.57 -16.49
C LEU A 96 3.88 -17.20 -17.06
N VAL A 97 4.08 -16.19 -16.20
CA VAL A 97 4.44 -14.83 -16.64
C VAL A 97 5.81 -14.81 -17.33
N GLU A 98 6.79 -15.57 -16.82
CA GLU A 98 8.09 -15.72 -17.46
C GLU A 98 8.00 -16.43 -18.82
N ALA A 99 7.13 -17.44 -18.94
CA ALA A 99 6.93 -18.16 -20.20
C ALA A 99 6.18 -17.33 -21.27
N LEU A 100 5.40 -16.33 -20.85
CA LEU A 100 4.68 -15.41 -21.74
C LEU A 100 5.54 -14.22 -22.20
N ARG A 101 6.74 -14.05 -21.63
CA ARG A 101 7.66 -12.95 -21.92
C ARG A 101 8.63 -13.30 -23.04
#